data_AF-A0A1G8AW16-F1
#
_entry.id   AF-A0A1G8AW16-F1
#
_cell.length_a   1.000
_cell.length_b   1.000
_cell.length_c   1.000
_cell.angle_alpha   90.00
_cell.angle_beta   90.00
_cell.angle_gamma   90.00
#
_symmetry.space_group_name_H-M   'P 1'
#
loop_
_entity.id
_entity.type
_entity.pdbx_description
1 polymer ?
#
loop_
_entity_poly.entity_id
_entity_poly.type
_entity_poly.pdbx_seq_one_letter_code
_entity_poly.pdbx_strand_id
1 'polypeptide(L)'
;MKARPIIFSSQMVRALLENRKTQTRRIVNPQPELSKEGNLMGDWLKKPLAGLLLPKLQDITIHCPFGKIGDRLWVRETFQIISGKYYYAATPPNPYDISDIRWKPSILMPRLVSRINLEMVSVGVERLQDISVEDAIAEGVPGESEAAEWGCTSYEKPRKAYWRIWEQINGKGSWNEDPYVWKIEFRRI
;
A
#
# COMPACT_ATOMS: atom_id res chain seq x y z
N MET A 1 7.83 -9.74 -17.40
CA MET A 1 6.90 -9.64 -16.26
C MET A 1 7.58 -10.19 -15.03
N LYS A 2 7.88 -9.34 -14.05
CA LYS A 2 8.51 -9.73 -12.78
C LYS A 2 7.45 -9.80 -11.68
N ALA A 3 7.69 -10.62 -10.65
CA ALA A 3 6.82 -10.73 -9.48
C ALA A 3 7.56 -10.23 -8.22
N ARG A 4 7.01 -9.22 -7.54
CA ARG A 4 7.64 -8.58 -6.35
C ARG A 4 6.74 -8.67 -5.11
N PRO A 5 7.30 -8.80 -3.90
CA PRO A 5 6.51 -8.83 -2.67
C PRO A 5 5.88 -7.46 -2.37
N ILE A 6 4.69 -7.47 -1.78
CA ILE A 6 4.11 -6.30 -1.12
C ILE A 6 3.45 -6.71 0.20
N ILE A 7 3.71 -5.98 1.28
CA ILE A 7 3.18 -6.30 2.60
C ILE A 7 1.88 -5.55 2.86
N PHE A 8 0.85 -6.27 3.30
CA PHE A 8 -0.42 -5.71 3.72
C PHE A 8 -0.84 -6.21 5.10
N SER A 9 -1.53 -5.36 5.86
CA SER A 9 -2.15 -5.75 7.13
C SER A 9 -3.35 -6.67 6.89
N SER A 10 -3.80 -7.39 7.92
CA SER A 10 -4.96 -8.28 7.81
C SER A 10 -6.20 -7.56 7.27
N GLN A 11 -6.43 -6.31 7.68
CA GLN A 11 -7.56 -5.51 7.21
C GLN A 11 -7.41 -5.11 5.74
N MET A 12 -6.22 -4.66 5.32
CA MET A 12 -5.95 -4.35 3.90
C MET A 12 -6.13 -5.59 3.03
N VAL A 13 -5.78 -6.78 3.54
CA VAL A 13 -5.99 -8.05 2.84
C VAL A 13 -7.48 -8.40 2.74
N ARG A 14 -8.27 -8.20 3.79
CA ARG A 14 -9.74 -8.35 3.70
C ARG A 14 -10.32 -7.42 2.63
N ALA A 15 -9.90 -6.16 2.61
CA ALA A 15 -10.32 -5.21 1.58
C ALA A 15 -9.91 -5.63 0.16
N LEU A 16 -8.76 -6.29 -0.02
CA LEU A 16 -8.39 -6.90 -1.31
C LEU A 16 -9.28 -8.09 -1.68
N LEU A 17 -9.62 -8.93 -0.70
CA LEU A 17 -10.46 -10.10 -0.92
C LEU A 17 -11.90 -9.70 -1.31
N GLU A 18 -12.38 -8.58 -0.76
CA GLU A 18 -13.67 -7.96 -1.06
C GLU A 18 -13.64 -7.02 -2.28
N ASN A 19 -12.51 -6.93 -2.99
CA ASN A 19 -12.29 -6.05 -4.15
C ASN A 19 -12.51 -4.54 -3.88
N ARG A 20 -12.45 -4.11 -2.62
CA ARG A 20 -12.54 -2.69 -2.22
C ARG A 20 -11.21 -1.97 -2.38
N LYS A 21 -10.11 -2.66 -2.08
CA LYS A 21 -8.76 -2.10 -2.25
C LYS A 21 -8.24 -2.38 -3.65
N THR A 22 -8.03 -1.32 -4.43
CA THR A 22 -7.50 -1.35 -5.80
C THR A 22 -6.26 -0.49 -5.96
N GLN A 23 -5.85 0.22 -4.91
CA GLN A 23 -4.59 0.96 -4.91
C GLN A 23 -3.90 0.97 -3.56
N THR A 24 -2.64 1.40 -3.54
CA THR A 24 -1.89 1.65 -2.33
C THR A 24 -0.88 2.78 -2.51
N ARG A 25 -0.72 3.59 -1.47
CA ARG A 25 0.38 4.56 -1.36
C ARG A 25 1.55 4.05 -0.53
N ARG A 26 2.77 4.42 -0.94
CA ARG A 26 4.03 4.09 -0.24
C ARG A 26 4.97 5.28 -0.27
N ILE A 27 5.60 5.59 0.87
CA ILE A 27 6.56 6.70 0.96
C ILE A 27 7.67 6.55 -0.09
N VAL A 28 7.94 7.63 -0.82
CA VAL A 28 9.10 7.72 -1.72
C VAL A 28 10.36 7.92 -0.89
N ASN A 29 11.39 7.12 -1.09
CA ASN A 29 12.66 7.28 -0.38
C ASN A 29 13.84 7.15 -1.35
N PRO A 30 14.74 8.15 -1.46
CA PRO A 30 14.72 9.46 -0.80
C PRO A 30 13.54 10.35 -1.23
N GLN A 31 13.13 11.32 -0.40
CA GLN A 31 12.09 12.28 -0.77
C GLN A 31 12.57 13.17 -1.93
N PRO A 32 11.76 13.39 -2.98
CA PRO A 32 12.15 14.20 -4.12
C PRO A 32 12.14 15.70 -3.77
N GLU A 33 13.14 16.41 -4.27
CA GLU A 33 13.27 17.85 -4.15
C GLU A 33 12.94 18.50 -5.50
N LEU A 34 12.23 19.62 -5.47
CA LEU A 34 11.81 20.34 -6.68
C LEU A 34 12.34 21.78 -6.68
N SER A 35 12.77 22.26 -7.84
CA SER A 35 13.09 23.67 -8.09
C SER A 35 11.82 24.54 -8.08
N LYS A 36 11.98 25.87 -8.10
CA LYS A 36 10.86 26.82 -8.21
C LYS A 36 10.05 26.63 -9.50
N GLU A 37 10.70 26.14 -10.55
CA GLU A 37 10.15 25.81 -11.86
C GLU A 37 9.59 24.37 -11.92
N GLY A 38 9.58 23.66 -10.78
CA GLY A 38 9.08 22.29 -10.66
C GLY A 38 9.97 21.22 -11.28
N ASN A 39 11.25 21.51 -11.51
CA ASN A 39 12.21 20.51 -11.98
C ASN A 39 12.75 19.68 -10.82
N LEU A 40 12.99 18.40 -11.06
CA LEU A 40 13.57 17.51 -10.07
C LEU A 40 15.01 17.91 -9.74
N MET A 41 15.35 17.84 -8.46
CA MET A 41 16.64 18.18 -7.90
C MET A 41 17.12 17.10 -6.92
N GLY A 42 18.31 17.31 -6.35
CA GLY A 42 18.82 16.52 -5.24
C GLY A 42 19.21 15.09 -5.63
N ASP A 43 19.01 14.17 -4.68
CA ASP A 43 19.47 12.78 -4.80
C ASP A 43 18.91 12.02 -6.00
N TRP A 44 17.74 12.42 -6.50
CA TRP A 44 17.13 11.77 -7.64
C TRP A 44 17.87 12.01 -8.96
N LEU A 45 18.60 13.12 -9.09
CA LEU A 45 19.44 13.38 -10.28
C LEU A 45 20.65 12.44 -10.38
N LYS A 46 20.99 11.74 -9.29
CA LYS A 46 22.05 10.71 -9.28
C LYS A 46 21.59 9.40 -9.92
N LYS A 47 20.29 9.25 -10.21
CA LYS A 47 19.70 8.07 -10.84
C LYS A 47 19.49 8.33 -12.34
N PRO A 48 19.56 7.29 -13.19
CA PRO A 48 19.31 7.46 -14.62
C PRO A 48 17.83 7.80 -14.86
N LEU A 49 17.56 8.97 -15.44
CA LEU A 49 16.22 9.49 -15.74
C LEU A 49 15.98 9.57 -17.26
N ALA A 50 16.24 8.45 -17.94
CA ALA A 50 16.03 8.30 -19.39
C ALA A 50 16.72 9.38 -20.28
N GLY A 51 17.80 10.01 -19.80
CA GLY A 51 18.53 11.05 -20.55
C GLY A 51 17.84 12.41 -20.60
N LEU A 52 16.83 12.65 -19.77
CA LEU A 52 16.12 13.92 -19.70
C LEU A 52 17.02 15.04 -19.16
N LEU A 53 17.04 16.18 -19.85
CA LEU A 53 17.79 17.38 -19.43
C LEU A 53 17.17 18.08 -18.22
N LEU A 54 15.84 18.10 -18.14
CA LEU A 54 15.07 18.73 -17.06
C LEU A 54 13.98 17.76 -16.59
N PRO A 55 14.35 16.70 -15.84
CA PRO A 55 13.39 15.73 -15.36
C PRO A 55 12.40 16.39 -14.40
N LYS A 56 11.16 15.93 -14.46
CA LYS A 56 10.05 16.30 -13.58
C LYS A 56 9.82 15.19 -12.56
N LEU A 57 8.96 15.48 -11.58
CA LEU A 57 8.58 14.52 -10.55
C LEU A 57 8.09 13.19 -11.13
N GLN A 58 7.26 13.21 -12.17
CA GLN A 58 6.68 11.99 -12.73
C GLN A 58 7.71 11.05 -13.37
N ASP A 59 8.88 11.57 -13.78
CA ASP A 59 9.93 10.78 -14.41
C ASP A 59 10.59 9.78 -13.44
N ILE A 60 10.42 9.97 -12.12
CA ILE A 60 10.96 9.04 -11.13
C ILE A 60 10.18 7.72 -11.07
N THR A 61 8.99 7.65 -11.67
CA THR A 61 8.14 6.43 -11.70
C THR A 61 8.86 5.21 -12.29
N ILE A 62 9.82 5.43 -13.19
CA ILE A 62 10.67 4.36 -13.75
C ILE A 62 11.50 3.61 -12.67
N HIS A 63 11.70 4.25 -11.51
CA HIS A 63 12.44 3.73 -10.37
C HIS A 63 11.54 3.17 -9.27
N CYS A 64 10.23 3.03 -9.50
CA CYS A 64 9.33 2.49 -8.50
C CYS A 64 9.83 1.11 -8.00
N PRO A 65 10.03 0.94 -6.68
CA PRO A 65 10.60 -0.30 -6.13
C PRO A 65 9.67 -1.52 -6.30
N PHE A 66 8.38 -1.26 -6.56
CA PHE A 66 7.36 -2.28 -6.75
C PHE A 66 7.28 -2.78 -8.20
N GLY A 67 8.01 -2.16 -9.14
CA GLY A 67 8.05 -2.56 -10.54
C GLY A 67 7.40 -1.54 -11.46
N LYS A 68 7.03 -1.99 -12.67
CA LYS A 68 6.37 -1.17 -13.68
C LYS A 68 4.98 -1.71 -14.00
N ILE A 69 4.20 -0.95 -14.75
CA ILE A 69 2.90 -1.38 -15.28
C ILE A 69 3.04 -2.74 -15.98
N GLY A 70 2.11 -3.66 -15.69
CA GLY A 70 2.11 -5.06 -16.14
C GLY A 70 3.01 -6.02 -15.34
N ASP A 71 3.81 -5.55 -14.39
CA ASP A 71 4.45 -6.44 -13.41
C ASP A 71 3.44 -6.93 -12.37
N ARG A 72 3.78 -8.04 -11.70
CA ARG A 72 2.96 -8.67 -10.67
C ARG A 72 3.47 -8.32 -9.28
N LEU A 73 2.54 -8.13 -8.35
CA LEU A 73 2.79 -8.05 -6.92
C LEU A 73 2.20 -9.29 -6.25
N TRP A 74 2.94 -9.92 -5.35
CA TRP A 74 2.42 -11.00 -4.52
C TRP A 74 2.31 -10.51 -3.08
N VAL A 75 1.14 -10.72 -2.49
CA VAL A 75 0.82 -10.16 -1.18
C VAL A 75 1.45 -10.99 -0.08
N ARG A 76 2.09 -10.29 0.85
CA ARG A 76 2.55 -10.79 2.13
C ARG A 76 1.56 -10.40 3.21
N GLU A 77 0.98 -11.40 3.86
CA GLU A 77 0.03 -11.25 4.96
C GLU A 77 0.47 -12.07 6.17
N THR A 78 -0.07 -11.72 7.33
CA THR A 78 0.17 -12.47 8.58
C THR A 78 -0.41 -13.88 8.44
N PHE A 79 0.41 -14.90 8.69
CA PHE A 79 0.10 -16.28 8.34
C PHE A 79 0.59 -17.28 9.40
N GLN A 80 0.15 -18.53 9.31
CA GLN A 80 0.69 -19.65 10.09
C GLN A 80 0.60 -20.95 9.30
N ILE A 81 1.49 -21.89 9.61
CA ILE A 81 1.50 -23.25 9.08
C ILE A 81 1.29 -24.21 10.26
N ILE A 82 0.15 -24.90 10.30
CA ILE A 82 -0.16 -25.89 11.35
C ILE A 82 -0.45 -27.21 10.64
N SER A 83 0.32 -28.26 10.97
CA SER A 83 0.16 -29.60 10.40
C SER A 83 0.10 -29.60 8.85
N GLY A 84 0.96 -28.80 8.21
CA GLY A 84 1.04 -28.68 6.75
C GLY A 84 -0.04 -27.81 6.10
N LYS A 85 -1.00 -27.29 6.85
CA LYS A 85 -2.05 -26.39 6.34
C LYS A 85 -1.70 -24.92 6.56
N TYR A 86 -2.09 -24.08 5.59
CA TYR A 86 -1.88 -22.64 5.65
C TYR A 86 -3.09 -21.93 6.25
N TYR A 87 -2.82 -21.07 7.23
CA TYR A 87 -3.79 -20.23 7.92
C TYR A 87 -3.38 -18.76 7.75
N TYR A 88 -4.38 -17.88 7.71
CA TYR A 88 -4.17 -16.47 7.39
C TYR A 88 -4.99 -15.60 8.34
N ALA A 89 -4.36 -14.58 8.94
CA ALA A 89 -5.01 -13.75 9.96
C ALA A 89 -6.15 -12.89 9.39
N ALA A 90 -6.14 -12.62 8.07
CA ALA A 90 -7.23 -11.94 7.40
C ALA A 90 -8.51 -12.80 7.33
N THR A 91 -8.38 -14.13 7.30
CA THR A 91 -9.49 -15.09 7.18
C THR A 91 -9.25 -16.28 8.13
N PRO A 92 -9.35 -16.06 9.45
CA PRO A 92 -9.15 -17.13 10.42
C PRO A 92 -10.26 -18.19 10.29
N PRO A 93 -9.98 -19.49 10.54
CA PRO A 93 -10.98 -20.57 10.42
C PRO A 93 -12.19 -20.37 11.33
N ASN A 94 -11.94 -19.80 12.51
CA ASN A 94 -12.93 -19.40 13.48
C ASN A 94 -12.59 -17.96 13.89
N PRO A 95 -13.52 -17.00 13.78
CA PRO A 95 -13.28 -15.61 14.18
C PRO A 95 -12.98 -15.44 15.67
N TYR A 96 -13.22 -16.46 16.50
CA TYR A 96 -12.88 -16.46 17.92
C TYR A 96 -11.52 -17.09 18.24
N ASP A 97 -10.92 -17.87 17.33
CA ASP A 97 -9.62 -18.56 17.54
C ASP A 97 -8.41 -17.69 17.13
N ILE A 98 -8.61 -16.38 16.93
CA ILE A 98 -7.55 -15.47 16.47
C ILE A 98 -6.46 -15.31 17.55
N SER A 99 -6.83 -15.44 18.83
CA SER A 99 -5.93 -15.29 19.99
C SER A 99 -5.01 -16.49 20.20
N ASP A 100 -5.48 -17.70 19.89
CA ASP A 100 -4.80 -18.94 20.27
C ASP A 100 -3.74 -19.36 19.23
N ILE A 101 -3.81 -18.75 18.05
CA ILE A 101 -2.82 -18.96 16.99
C ILE A 101 -1.64 -18.01 17.21
N ARG A 102 -0.45 -18.57 17.44
CA ARG A 102 0.80 -17.82 17.39
C ARG A 102 1.11 -17.43 15.94
N TRP A 103 0.62 -16.28 15.49
CA TRP A 103 0.80 -15.82 14.11
C TRP A 103 2.27 -15.54 13.75
N LYS A 104 2.66 -15.86 12.51
CA LYS A 104 3.94 -15.43 11.93
C LYS A 104 3.74 -14.08 11.23
N PRO A 105 4.66 -13.12 11.42
CA PRO A 105 4.56 -11.81 10.79
C PRO A 105 4.68 -11.91 9.25
N SER A 106 4.00 -11.01 8.56
CA SER A 106 3.94 -10.95 7.09
C SER A 106 5.32 -10.82 6.41
N ILE A 107 6.28 -10.17 7.07
CA ILE A 107 7.65 -10.02 6.54
C ILE A 107 8.36 -11.37 6.32
N LEU A 108 8.03 -12.39 7.13
CA LEU A 108 8.61 -13.73 7.03
C LEU A 108 7.90 -14.61 5.99
N MET A 109 6.85 -14.12 5.35
CA MET A 109 6.05 -14.92 4.43
C MET A 109 6.83 -15.18 3.12
N PRO A 110 7.06 -16.46 2.75
CA PRO A 110 7.69 -16.80 1.48
C PRO A 110 6.68 -16.74 0.32
N ARG A 111 7.18 -16.62 -0.92
CA ARG A 111 6.32 -16.54 -2.12
C ARG A 111 5.36 -17.73 -2.26
N LEU A 112 5.80 -18.94 -1.91
CA LEU A 112 5.02 -20.18 -2.05
C LEU A 112 3.71 -20.15 -1.25
N VAL A 113 3.67 -19.41 -0.14
CA VAL A 113 2.51 -19.36 0.76
C VAL A 113 1.53 -18.24 0.36
N SER A 114 1.97 -17.31 -0.50
CA SER A 114 1.14 -16.19 -0.94
C SER A 114 -0.01 -16.67 -1.82
N ARG A 115 -1.24 -16.30 -1.44
CA ARG A 115 -2.48 -16.67 -2.13
C ARG A 115 -3.11 -15.56 -2.97
N ILE A 116 -2.55 -14.35 -2.92
CA ILE A 116 -3.08 -13.18 -3.64
C ILE A 116 -1.98 -12.65 -4.57
N ASN A 117 -2.31 -12.57 -5.85
CA ASN A 117 -1.50 -11.88 -6.85
C ASN A 117 -2.27 -10.67 -7.35
N LEU A 118 -1.53 -9.61 -7.57
CA LEU A 118 -2.03 -8.34 -8.10
C LEU A 118 -1.22 -8.04 -9.36
N GLU A 119 -1.87 -7.52 -10.39
CA GLU A 119 -1.21 -6.94 -11.55
C GLU A 119 -1.21 -5.42 -11.39
N MET A 120 -0.04 -4.80 -11.58
CA MET A 120 0.10 -3.36 -11.50
C MET A 120 -0.45 -2.71 -12.77
N VAL A 121 -1.42 -1.81 -12.59
CA VAL A 121 -2.15 -1.14 -13.68
C VAL A 121 -1.63 0.28 -13.89
N SER A 122 -1.26 0.97 -12.81
CA SER A 122 -0.73 2.33 -12.86
C SER A 122 0.29 2.55 -11.75
N VAL A 123 1.23 3.46 -11.99
CA VAL A 123 2.17 3.96 -10.99
C VAL A 123 2.38 5.46 -11.19
N GLY A 124 2.23 6.22 -10.11
CA GLY A 124 2.40 7.66 -10.09
C GLY A 124 3.14 8.13 -8.84
N VAL A 125 3.42 9.43 -8.78
CA VAL A 125 4.00 10.11 -7.62
C VAL A 125 3.21 11.38 -7.35
N GLU A 126 2.79 11.57 -6.10
CA GLU A 126 1.98 12.70 -5.64
C GLU A 126 2.29 13.01 -4.17
N ARG A 127 1.80 14.15 -3.67
CA ARG A 127 1.79 14.43 -2.23
C ARG A 127 0.74 13.57 -1.54
N LEU A 128 1.02 13.17 -0.30
CA LEU A 128 0.11 12.36 0.51
C LEU A 128 -1.26 13.04 0.68
N GLN A 129 -1.28 14.34 0.95
CA GLN A 129 -2.50 15.10 1.22
C GLN A 129 -3.28 15.45 -0.05
N ASP A 130 -2.73 15.23 -1.25
CA ASP A 130 -3.45 15.39 -2.52
C ASP A 130 -4.44 14.25 -2.79
N ILE A 131 -4.52 13.26 -1.90
CA ILE A 131 -5.46 12.14 -2.00
C ILE A 131 -6.93 12.60 -2.13
N SER A 132 -7.60 12.10 -3.18
CA SER A 132 -9.03 12.31 -3.41
C SER A 132 -9.92 11.43 -2.53
N VAL A 133 -11.24 11.65 -2.57
CA VAL A 133 -12.19 10.80 -1.83
C VAL A 133 -12.27 9.42 -2.45
N GLU A 134 -12.30 9.37 -3.78
CA GLU A 134 -12.29 8.16 -4.61
C GLU A 134 -11.03 7.36 -4.33
N ASP A 135 -9.92 8.06 -4.18
CA ASP A 135 -8.65 7.42 -3.86
C ASP A 135 -8.64 6.83 -2.46
N ALA A 136 -9.15 7.54 -1.46
CA ALA A 136 -9.28 6.99 -0.12
C ALA A 136 -10.18 5.74 -0.11
N ILE A 137 -11.27 5.72 -0.90
CA ILE A 137 -12.12 4.53 -1.09
C ILE A 137 -11.31 3.38 -1.70
N ALA A 138 -10.57 3.65 -2.79
CA ALA A 138 -9.74 2.65 -3.48
C ALA A 138 -8.53 2.16 -2.65
N GLU A 139 -8.14 2.88 -1.60
CA GLU A 139 -7.19 2.40 -0.58
C GLU A 139 -7.79 1.32 0.33
N GLY A 140 -9.10 1.09 0.23
CA GLY A 140 -9.83 0.08 1.01
C GLY A 140 -10.19 0.55 2.41
N VAL A 141 -10.47 1.85 2.60
CA VAL A 141 -10.99 2.35 3.89
C VAL A 141 -12.25 1.55 4.28
N PRO A 142 -12.45 1.27 5.59
CA PRO A 142 -13.59 0.50 6.07
C PRO A 142 -14.91 1.19 5.70
N GLY A 143 -15.90 0.39 5.29
CA GLY A 143 -17.27 0.86 5.07
C GLY A 143 -18.01 1.15 6.38
N GLU A 144 -19.25 1.64 6.31
CA GLU A 144 -20.05 2.00 7.49
C GLU A 144 -20.20 0.87 8.51
N SER A 145 -20.31 -0.38 8.06
CA SER A 145 -20.44 -1.57 8.94
C SER A 145 -19.14 -1.94 9.66
N GLU A 146 -17.98 -1.51 9.17
CA GLU A 146 -16.66 -1.83 9.72
C GLU A 146 -16.08 -0.66 10.54
N ALA A 147 -16.67 0.53 10.47
CA ALA A 147 -16.20 1.75 11.13
C ALA A 147 -16.05 1.60 12.66
N ALA A 148 -16.92 0.79 13.29
CA ALA A 148 -16.89 0.53 14.73
C ALA A 148 -15.60 -0.19 15.19
N GLU A 149 -15.08 -1.14 14.39
CA GLU A 149 -13.82 -1.85 14.70
C GLU A 149 -12.59 -0.94 14.64
N TRP A 150 -12.70 0.19 13.94
CA TRP A 150 -11.65 1.19 13.77
C TRP A 150 -11.74 2.35 14.77
N GLY A 151 -12.67 2.29 15.73
CA GLY A 151 -12.95 3.40 16.63
C GLY A 151 -13.41 4.66 15.90
N CYS A 152 -14.00 4.50 14.70
CA CYS A 152 -14.60 5.59 13.95
C CYS A 152 -16.03 5.81 14.43
N THR A 153 -16.40 7.06 14.73
CA THR A 153 -17.79 7.44 14.96
C THR A 153 -18.59 7.24 13.68
N SER A 154 -19.88 6.91 13.78
CA SER A 154 -20.79 6.71 12.65
C SER A 154 -20.58 7.78 11.57
N TYR A 155 -20.05 7.35 10.43
CA TYR A 155 -19.58 8.14 9.28
C TYR A 155 -18.34 9.02 9.52
N GLU A 156 -17.14 8.49 9.22
CA GLU A 156 -15.97 9.33 8.92
C GLU A 156 -15.78 9.48 7.42
N LYS A 157 -15.55 10.72 6.95
CA LYS A 157 -15.24 10.98 5.53
C LYS A 157 -14.04 10.10 5.11
N PRO A 158 -14.06 9.46 3.92
CA PRO A 158 -13.02 8.52 3.49
C PRO A 158 -11.58 9.01 3.68
N ARG A 159 -11.31 10.29 3.38
CA ARG A 159 -10.00 10.92 3.60
C ARG A 159 -9.56 10.91 5.07
N LYS A 160 -10.48 11.11 6.01
CA LYS A 160 -10.20 11.07 7.46
C LYS A 160 -9.94 9.64 7.94
N ALA A 161 -10.69 8.66 7.42
CA ALA A 161 -10.43 7.25 7.69
C ALA A 161 -9.04 6.84 7.17
N TYR A 162 -8.68 7.29 5.96
CA TYR A 162 -7.35 7.06 5.40
C TYR A 162 -6.23 7.73 6.21
N TRP A 163 -6.45 8.95 6.69
CA TRP A 163 -5.51 9.63 7.59
C TRP A 163 -5.17 8.78 8.83
N ARG A 164 -6.18 8.20 9.50
CA ARG A 164 -5.96 7.32 10.65
C ARG A 164 -5.15 6.08 10.28
N ILE A 165 -5.47 5.44 9.16
CA ILE A 165 -4.72 4.28 8.64
C ILE A 165 -3.26 4.67 8.40
N TRP A 166 -3.02 5.83 7.79
CA TRP A 166 -1.67 6.31 7.51
C TRP A 166 -0.87 6.48 8.79
N GLU A 167 -1.43 7.14 9.81
CA GLU A 167 -0.73 7.34 11.09
C GLU A 167 -0.52 6.05 11.87
N GLN A 168 -1.43 5.09 11.77
CA GLN A 168 -1.23 3.76 12.38
C GLN A 168 -0.05 3.00 11.78
N ILE A 169 0.19 3.18 10.47
CA ILE A 169 1.25 2.48 9.75
C ILE A 169 2.59 3.22 9.88
N ASN A 170 2.59 4.55 9.74
CA ASN A 170 3.80 5.36 9.63
C ASN A 170 4.14 6.16 10.90
N GLY A 171 3.29 6.09 11.92
CA GLY A 171 3.46 6.82 13.19
C GLY A 171 2.61 8.08 13.27
N LYS A 172 2.32 8.50 14.51
CA LYS A 172 1.54 9.71 14.80
C LYS A 172 2.23 10.96 14.25
N GLY A 173 1.50 11.82 13.54
CA GLY A 173 2.03 13.06 12.96
C GLY A 173 2.60 12.91 11.55
N SER A 174 2.82 11.68 11.07
CA SER A 174 3.35 11.40 9.72
C SER A 174 2.47 11.89 8.57
N TRP A 175 1.19 12.19 8.83
CA TRP A 175 0.31 12.80 7.85
C TRP A 175 0.66 14.27 7.58
N ASN A 176 1.04 15.00 8.63
CA ASN A 176 1.33 16.43 8.55
C ASN A 176 2.67 16.72 7.87
N GLU A 177 3.54 15.72 7.77
CA GLU A 177 4.78 15.80 6.97
C GLU A 177 4.51 15.90 5.47
N ASP A 178 3.31 15.47 5.03
CA ASP A 178 2.87 15.44 3.64
C ASP A 178 3.94 14.92 2.65
N PRO A 179 4.52 13.73 2.88
CA PRO A 179 5.59 13.22 2.04
C PRO A 179 5.08 12.92 0.62
N TYR A 180 6.00 12.91 -0.35
CA TYR A 180 5.72 12.29 -1.63
C TYR A 180 5.57 10.78 -1.49
N VAL A 181 4.55 10.25 -2.13
CA VAL A 181 4.19 8.84 -2.12
C VAL A 181 4.10 8.28 -3.53
N TRP A 182 4.53 7.03 -3.70
CA TRP A 182 4.17 6.21 -4.84
C TRP A 182 2.68 5.92 -4.76
N LYS A 183 1.90 6.35 -5.74
CA LYS A 183 0.51 5.90 -5.95
C LYS A 183 0.55 4.68 -6.87
N ILE A 184 0.19 3.51 -6.36
CA ILE A 184 0.25 2.25 -7.12
C ILE A 184 -1.16 1.69 -7.23
N GLU A 185 -1.66 1.59 -8.44
CA GLU A 185 -2.95 0.98 -8.75
C GLU A 185 -2.75 -0.43 -9.28
N PHE A 186 -3.64 -1.32 -8.89
CA PHE A 186 -3.55 -2.73 -9.24
C PHE A 186 -4.92 -3.38 -9.34
N ARG A 187 -4.96 -4.52 -10.02
CA ARG A 187 -6.12 -5.42 -10.06
C ARG A 187 -5.72 -6.80 -9.57
N ARG A 188 -6.63 -7.51 -8.92
CA ARG A 188 -6.41 -8.89 -8.49
C ARG A 188 -6.50 -9.84 -9.69
N ILE A 189 -5.63 -10.85 -9.72
CA ILE A 189 -5.55 -11.91 -10.75
C ILE A 189 -5.49 -13.30 -10.13
#